data_AF-A0A7S3MSR0-F1
#
_entry.id   AF-A0A7S3MSR0-F1
#
_cell.length_a   1.000
_cell.length_b   1.000
_cell.length_c   1.000
_cell.angle_alpha   90.00
_cell.angle_beta   90.00
_cell.angle_gamma   90.00
#
_symmetry.space_group_name_H-M   'P 1'
#
loop_
_entity.id
_entity.type
_entity.pdbx_description
1 polymer ?
#
loop_
_entity_poly.entity_id
_entity_poly.type
_entity_poly.pdbx_seq_one_letter_code
_entity_poly.pdbx_strand_id
1 'polypeptide(L)'
;MSELLKARNEHRDNQSLMILTMENKLKNNEFALFRSKFKKDPKICGLSTDQYWNLLYYIDDDYLTDYEIIRMKELYRHQLQELSGQFVAHFAFGWAAAVAISGRLFKGHFYSWWYRFPMAVSLGGFLSIQAQ
;
A
#
# COMPACT_ATOMS: atom_id res chain seq x y z
N MET A 1 -12.37 46.64 0.56
CA MET A 1 -12.28 45.18 0.40
C MET A 1 -12.05 44.92 -1.09
N SER A 2 -10.89 44.39 -1.50
CA SER A 2 -10.60 44.22 -2.95
C SER A 2 -11.45 43.11 -3.55
N GLU A 3 -11.84 43.24 -4.82
CA GLU A 3 -12.65 42.22 -5.52
C GLU A 3 -11.98 40.85 -5.54
N LEU A 4 -10.64 40.80 -5.53
CA LEU A 4 -9.86 39.58 -5.41
C LEU A 4 -10.09 38.85 -4.08
N LEU A 5 -10.22 39.57 -2.96
CA LEU A 5 -10.54 38.94 -1.67
C LEU A 5 -11.96 38.40 -1.64
N LYS A 6 -12.89 39.05 -2.33
CA LYS A 6 -14.28 38.58 -2.45
C LYS A 6 -14.36 37.30 -3.27
N ALA A 7 -13.70 37.26 -4.44
CA ALA A 7 -13.65 36.06 -5.29
C ALA A 7 -12.98 34.88 -4.57
N ARG A 8 -11.92 35.13 -3.80
CA ARG A 8 -11.24 34.09 -3.00
C ARG A 8 -12.16 33.52 -1.91
N ASN A 9 -12.92 34.37 -1.23
CA ASN A 9 -13.87 33.93 -0.22
C ASN A 9 -15.03 33.14 -0.85
N GLU A 10 -15.58 33.60 -1.97
CA GLU A 10 -16.64 32.88 -2.70
C GLU A 10 -16.16 31.49 -3.18
N HIS A 11 -14.92 31.38 -3.65
CA HIS A 11 -14.33 30.10 -4.03
C HIS A 11 -14.21 29.15 -2.83
N ARG A 12 -13.76 29.67 -1.68
CA ARG A 12 -13.60 28.89 -0.44
C ARG A 12 -14.95 28.40 0.09
N ASP A 13 -15.96 29.27 0.05
CA ASP A 13 -17.31 28.94 0.50
C ASP A 13 -17.93 27.86 -0.40
N ASN A 14 -17.77 27.96 -1.73
CA ASN A 14 -18.20 26.94 -2.68
C ASN A 14 -17.50 25.59 -2.48
N GLN A 15 -16.19 25.60 -2.19
CA GLN A 15 -15.44 24.38 -1.86
C GLN A 15 -15.95 23.73 -0.57
N SER A 16 -16.18 24.52 0.48
CA SER A 16 -16.72 24.00 1.75
C SER A 16 -18.10 23.36 1.58
N LEU A 17 -18.93 23.91 0.69
CA LEU A 17 -20.28 23.42 0.40
C LEU A 17 -20.25 22.10 -0.40
N MET A 18 -19.29 21.95 -1.31
CA MET A 18 -19.02 20.69 -2.01
C MET A 18 -18.57 19.60 -1.04
N ILE A 19 -17.65 19.91 -0.12
CA ILE A 19 -17.15 18.98 0.90
C ILE A 19 -18.29 18.53 1.81
N LEU A 20 -19.10 19.45 2.33
CA LEU A 20 -20.27 19.13 3.16
C LEU A 20 -21.26 18.22 2.43
N THR A 21 -21.44 18.43 1.12
CA THR A 21 -22.32 17.60 0.29
C THR A 21 -21.76 16.19 0.10
N MET A 22 -20.44 16.04 -0.03
CA MET A 22 -19.77 14.74 -0.16
C MET A 22 -19.73 13.98 1.18
N GLU A 23 -19.50 14.68 2.29
CA GLU A 23 -19.58 14.10 3.63
C GLU A 23 -20.99 13.60 3.96
N ASN A 24 -22.03 14.36 3.58
CA ASN A 24 -23.41 13.94 3.77
C ASN A 24 -23.79 12.74 2.89
N LYS A 25 -23.20 12.60 1.70
CA LYS A 25 -23.33 11.38 0.88
C LYS A 25 -22.67 10.16 1.54
N LEU A 26 -21.54 10.36 2.23
CA LEU A 26 -20.83 9.28 2.95
C LEU A 26 -21.46 8.91 4.30
N LYS A 27 -22.05 9.86 5.02
CA LYS A 27 -22.62 9.67 6.37
C LYS A 27 -23.93 8.87 6.39
N ASN A 28 -24.67 8.81 5.30
CA ASN A 28 -25.95 8.08 5.24
C ASN A 28 -25.73 6.56 5.05
N ASN A 29 -25.25 5.88 6.10
CA ASN A 29 -25.26 4.41 6.27
C ASN A 29 -24.45 3.54 5.29
N GLU A 30 -23.75 4.10 4.30
CA GLU A 30 -23.03 3.27 3.33
C GLU A 30 -21.72 2.69 3.86
N PHE A 31 -21.03 3.32 4.81
CA PHE A 31 -19.73 2.80 5.29
C PHE A 31 -19.85 1.41 5.96
N ALA A 32 -20.94 1.18 6.71
CA ALA A 32 -21.20 -0.11 7.37
C ALA A 32 -21.68 -1.19 6.37
N LEU A 33 -22.55 -0.81 5.43
CA LEU A 33 -23.05 -1.71 4.37
C LEU A 33 -21.95 -2.04 3.34
N PHE A 34 -21.08 -1.09 3.02
CA PHE A 34 -19.93 -1.28 2.13
C PHE A 34 -18.94 -2.28 2.74
N ARG A 35 -18.57 -2.11 4.01
CA ARG A 35 -17.69 -3.05 4.73
C ARG A 35 -18.27 -4.46 4.84
N SER A 36 -19.60 -4.57 4.93
CA SER A 36 -20.30 -5.86 5.02
C SER A 36 -20.47 -6.56 3.67
N LYS A 37 -20.83 -5.82 2.60
CA LYS A 37 -21.07 -6.40 1.27
C LYS A 37 -19.79 -6.66 0.47
N PHE A 38 -18.74 -5.85 0.67
CA PHE A 38 -17.48 -5.94 -0.09
C PHE A 38 -16.37 -6.72 0.63
N LYS A 39 -16.68 -7.40 1.74
CA LYS A 39 -15.76 -8.28 2.48
C LYS A 39 -15.23 -9.47 1.67
N LYS A 40 -15.88 -9.81 0.56
CA LYS A 40 -15.62 -11.01 -0.26
C LYS A 40 -14.86 -10.74 -1.55
N ASP A 41 -14.59 -9.48 -1.90
CA ASP A 41 -13.80 -9.14 -3.08
C ASP A 41 -12.36 -8.79 -2.69
N PRO A 42 -11.39 -9.74 -2.82
CA PRO A 42 -9.98 -9.44 -2.58
C PRO A 42 -9.40 -8.42 -3.57
N LYS A 43 -10.15 -8.05 -4.62
CA LYS A 43 -9.78 -7.03 -5.60
C LYS A 43 -10.02 -5.58 -5.12
N ILE A 44 -10.81 -5.36 -4.07
CA ILE A 44 -11.10 -4.01 -3.54
C ILE A 44 -10.07 -3.59 -2.48
N CYS A 45 -9.33 -4.54 -1.89
CA CYS A 45 -8.15 -4.25 -1.06
C CYS A 45 -6.91 -3.84 -1.87
N GLY A 46 -7.05 -3.60 -3.18
CA GLY A 46 -6.05 -2.92 -3.98
C GLY A 46 -6.43 -1.46 -4.10
N LEU A 47 -6.19 -0.66 -3.06
CA LEU A 47 -6.16 0.78 -3.25
C LEU A 47 -5.04 1.02 -4.26
N SER A 48 -5.39 1.46 -5.48
CA SER A 48 -4.35 1.71 -6.48
C SER A 48 -3.38 2.73 -5.90
N THR A 49 -2.09 2.63 -6.20
CA THR A 49 -1.10 3.57 -5.68
C THR A 49 -1.52 5.02 -5.94
N ASP A 50 -2.17 5.28 -7.08
CA ASP A 50 -2.74 6.59 -7.40
C ASP A 50 -3.92 6.97 -6.49
N GLN A 51 -4.81 6.04 -6.16
CA GLN A 51 -5.89 6.29 -5.19
C GLN A 51 -5.34 6.56 -3.79
N TYR A 52 -4.21 5.96 -3.41
CA TYR A 52 -3.58 6.17 -2.10
C TYR A 52 -2.98 7.57 -2.02
N TRP A 53 -2.27 7.98 -3.07
CA TRP A 53 -1.74 9.34 -3.18
C TRP A 53 -2.84 10.39 -3.27
N ASN A 54 -3.94 10.11 -3.96
CA ASN A 54 -5.09 11.01 -4.01
C ASN A 54 -5.81 11.11 -2.66
N LEU A 55 -5.86 10.03 -1.88
CA LEU A 55 -6.38 10.04 -0.50
C LEU A 55 -5.45 10.83 0.44
N LEU A 56 -4.13 10.74 0.25
CA LEU A 56 -3.15 11.57 0.95
C LEU A 56 -3.31 13.06 0.64
N TYR A 57 -3.50 13.43 -0.63
CA TYR A 57 -3.87 14.80 -1.01
C TYR A 57 -5.16 15.26 -0.31
N TYR A 58 -6.14 14.37 -0.16
CA TYR A 58 -7.42 14.68 0.48
C TYR A 58 -7.35 14.81 2.02
N ILE A 59 -6.39 14.12 2.65
CA ILE A 59 -6.17 14.20 4.11
C ILE A 59 -5.25 15.37 4.46
N ASP A 60 -4.33 15.74 3.57
CA ASP A 60 -3.22 16.67 3.84
C ASP A 60 -3.35 17.95 3.01
N ASP A 61 -4.53 18.57 3.11
CA ASP A 61 -5.12 19.61 2.25
C ASP A 61 -4.35 20.97 2.19
N ASP A 62 -3.14 21.11 2.76
CA ASP A 62 -2.47 22.44 2.85
C ASP A 62 -0.92 22.49 2.94
N TYR A 63 -0.16 21.37 2.93
CA TYR A 63 1.29 21.43 3.29
C TYR A 63 2.31 20.96 2.26
N LEU A 64 1.91 20.33 1.16
CA LEU A 64 2.84 19.78 0.17
C LEU A 64 2.66 20.42 -1.20
N THR A 65 3.71 21.08 -1.69
CA THR A 65 3.77 21.56 -3.07
C THR A 65 3.88 20.39 -4.06
N ASP A 66 3.35 20.55 -5.28
CA ASP A 66 3.36 19.51 -6.32
C ASP A 66 4.75 18.88 -6.55
N TYR A 67 5.81 19.68 -6.39
CA TYR A 67 7.19 19.21 -6.45
C TYR A 67 7.52 18.21 -5.35
N GLU A 68 7.15 18.50 -4.11
CA GLU A 68 7.41 17.62 -2.96
C GLU A 68 6.65 16.30 -3.08
N ILE A 69 5.47 16.33 -3.71
CA ILE A 69 4.65 15.16 -3.94
C ILE A 69 5.25 14.27 -5.02
N ILE A 70 5.72 14.85 -6.14
CA ILE A 70 6.46 14.10 -7.16
C ILE A 70 7.72 13.47 -6.52
N ARG A 71 8.41 14.21 -5.65
CA ARG A 71 9.61 13.72 -4.98
C ARG A 71 9.31 12.60 -3.98
N MET A 72 8.24 12.70 -3.21
CA MET A 72 7.79 11.62 -2.31
C MET A 72 7.39 10.37 -3.08
N LYS A 73 6.71 10.49 -4.21
CA LYS A 73 6.38 9.35 -5.09
C LYS A 73 7.64 8.64 -5.60
N GLU A 74 8.65 9.39 -5.99
CA GLU A 74 9.92 8.86 -6.46
C GLU A 74 10.67 8.13 -5.33
N LEU A 75 10.77 8.75 -4.15
CA LEU A 75 11.36 8.15 -2.95
C LEU A 75 10.65 6.86 -2.55
N TYR A 76 9.32 6.87 -2.52
CA TYR A 76 8.52 5.71 -2.17
C TYR A 76 8.70 4.57 -3.17
N ARG A 77 8.76 4.89 -4.48
CA ARG A 77 9.05 3.90 -5.52
C ARG A 77 10.44 3.30 -5.35
N HIS A 78 11.45 4.12 -5.05
CA HIS A 78 12.83 3.66 -4.85
C HIS A 78 12.92 2.72 -3.65
N GLN A 79 12.32 3.10 -2.51
CA GLN A 79 12.28 2.26 -1.31
C GLN A 79 11.53 0.95 -1.54
N LEU A 80 10.40 0.97 -2.24
CA LEU A 80 9.68 -0.24 -2.61
C LEU A 80 10.50 -1.15 -3.51
N GLN A 81 11.25 -0.59 -4.45
CA GLN A 81 12.09 -1.36 -5.36
C GLN A 81 13.27 -2.01 -4.61
N GLU A 82 13.91 -1.29 -3.70
CA GLU A 82 14.97 -1.85 -2.85
C GLU A 82 14.46 -2.95 -1.93
N LEU A 83 13.34 -2.70 -1.23
CA LEU A 83 12.77 -3.64 -0.28
C LEU A 83 12.21 -4.88 -0.96
N SER A 84 11.56 -4.72 -2.13
CA SER A 84 11.09 -5.85 -2.94
C SER A 84 12.26 -6.65 -3.53
N GLY A 85 13.32 -5.98 -4.00
CA GLY A 85 14.53 -6.65 -4.49
C GLY A 85 15.23 -7.46 -3.42
N GLN A 86 15.40 -6.88 -2.23
CA GLN A 86 15.94 -7.58 -1.06
C GLN A 86 15.06 -8.76 -0.67
N PHE A 87 13.74 -8.60 -0.58
CA PHE A 87 12.82 -9.69 -0.25
C PHE A 87 12.97 -10.86 -1.24
N VAL A 88 12.98 -10.58 -2.54
CA VAL A 88 13.11 -11.62 -3.58
C VAL A 88 14.45 -12.33 -3.49
N ALA A 89 15.55 -11.60 -3.30
CA ALA A 89 16.88 -12.19 -3.18
C ALA A 89 17.00 -13.10 -1.94
N HIS A 90 16.56 -12.62 -0.78
CA HIS A 90 16.59 -13.41 0.46
C HIS A 90 15.65 -14.62 0.41
N PHE A 91 14.47 -14.47 -0.19
CA PHE A 91 13.54 -15.58 -0.37
C PHE A 91 14.08 -16.63 -1.33
N ALA A 92 14.68 -16.22 -2.46
CA ALA A 92 15.30 -17.14 -3.42
C ALA A 92 16.46 -17.93 -2.78
N PHE A 93 17.30 -17.24 -2.00
CA PHE A 93 18.39 -17.90 -1.27
C PHE A 93 17.86 -18.84 -0.18
N GLY A 94 16.88 -18.40 0.61
CA GLY A 94 16.20 -19.22 1.61
C GLY A 94 15.56 -20.47 0.99
N TRP A 95 14.97 -20.35 -0.21
CA TRP A 95 14.42 -21.46 -0.95
C TRP A 95 15.50 -22.43 -1.43
N ALA A 96 16.60 -21.94 -1.98
CA ALA A 96 17.74 -22.76 -2.39
C ALA A 96 18.33 -23.55 -1.20
N ALA A 97 18.49 -22.90 -0.04
CA ALA A 97 18.95 -23.55 1.19
C ALA A 97 17.94 -24.60 1.68
N ALA A 98 16.64 -24.29 1.67
CA ALA A 98 15.61 -25.25 2.05
C ALA A 98 15.58 -26.48 1.13
N VAL A 99 15.80 -26.30 -0.19
CA VAL A 99 15.95 -27.40 -1.14
C VAL A 99 17.21 -28.21 -0.87
N ALA A 100 18.34 -27.58 -0.58
CA ALA A 100 19.60 -28.27 -0.29
C ALA A 100 19.49 -29.16 0.97
N ILE A 101 18.84 -28.65 2.03
CA ILE A 101 18.67 -29.36 3.31
C ILE A 101 17.64 -30.49 3.19
N SER A 102 16.47 -30.19 2.64
CA SER A 102 15.31 -31.11 2.63
C SER A 102 15.20 -31.97 1.36
N GLY A 103 16.02 -31.68 0.34
CA GLY A 103 16.00 -32.30 -0.98
C GLY A 103 16.08 -33.82 -0.97
N ARG A 104 16.90 -34.36 -0.06
CA ARG A 104 17.10 -35.81 0.10
C ARG A 104 16.04 -36.48 0.98
N LEU A 105 15.30 -35.71 1.79
CA LEU A 105 14.35 -36.23 2.77
C LEU A 105 12.94 -36.37 2.19
N PHE A 106 12.52 -35.45 1.32
CA PHE A 106 11.15 -35.43 0.78
C PHE A 106 11.16 -35.56 -0.75
N LYS A 107 10.76 -36.74 -1.24
CA LYS A 107 10.70 -37.06 -2.69
C LYS A 107 9.37 -36.65 -3.36
N GLY A 108 8.31 -36.40 -2.59
CA GLY A 108 6.99 -36.02 -3.12
C GLY A 108 6.84 -34.51 -3.34
N HIS A 109 6.44 -34.08 -4.53
CA HIS A 109 6.33 -32.66 -4.92
C HIS A 109 5.40 -31.84 -4.01
N PHE A 110 4.24 -32.39 -3.63
CA PHE A 110 3.24 -31.67 -2.86
C PHE A 110 3.67 -31.48 -1.40
N TYR A 111 4.12 -32.55 -0.74
CA TYR A 111 4.61 -32.51 0.64
C TYR A 111 5.88 -31.68 0.76
N SER A 112 6.78 -31.78 -0.22
CA SER A 112 8.01 -31.00 -0.31
C SER A 112 7.74 -29.48 -0.22
N TRP A 113 6.71 -28.98 -0.89
CA TRP A 113 6.38 -27.55 -0.86
C TRP A 113 5.96 -27.09 0.55
N TRP A 114 5.09 -27.84 1.22
CA TRP A 114 4.58 -27.49 2.55
C TRP A 114 5.68 -27.42 3.62
N TYR A 115 6.75 -28.22 3.50
CA TYR A 115 7.89 -28.16 4.42
C TYR A 115 8.94 -27.14 3.99
N ARG A 116 9.20 -26.99 2.68
CA ARG A 116 10.22 -26.06 2.18
C ARG A 116 9.81 -24.60 2.28
N PHE A 117 8.52 -24.30 2.11
CA PHE A 117 8.03 -22.93 2.18
C PHE A 117 8.25 -22.26 3.55
N PRO A 118 7.79 -22.81 4.69
CA PRO A 118 8.06 -22.20 5.99
C PRO A 118 9.57 -22.14 6.29
N MET A 119 10.34 -23.16 5.92
CA MET A 119 11.80 -23.16 6.09
C MET A 119 12.47 -22.04 5.27
N ALA A 120 12.07 -21.86 4.01
CA ALA A 120 12.58 -20.80 3.14
C ALA A 120 12.22 -19.40 3.67
N VAL A 121 11.00 -19.23 4.20
CA VAL A 121 10.59 -17.97 4.85
C VAL A 121 11.41 -17.70 6.10
N SER A 122 11.66 -18.71 6.95
CA SER A 122 12.49 -18.55 8.15
C SER A 122 13.94 -18.20 7.81
N LEU A 123 14.54 -18.89 6.83
CA LEU A 123 15.92 -18.65 6.41
C LEU A 123 16.06 -17.30 5.69
N GLY A 124 15.15 -16.98 4.77
CA GLY A 124 15.13 -15.68 4.09
C GLY A 124 14.87 -14.52 5.06
N GLY A 125 13.94 -14.71 6.01
CA GLY A 125 13.67 -13.75 7.08
C GLY A 125 14.89 -13.49 7.97
N PHE A 126 15.58 -14.54 8.40
CA PHE A 126 16.82 -14.41 9.17
C PHE A 126 17.90 -13.61 8.41
N LEU A 127 18.11 -13.91 7.13
CA LEU A 127 19.08 -13.18 6.32
C LEU A 127 18.67 -11.72 6.11
N SER A 128 17.37 -11.45 5.95
CA SER A 128 16.89 -10.08 5.82
C SER A 128 17.14 -9.23 7.07
N ILE A 129 17.09 -9.83 8.27
CA ILE A 129 17.43 -9.16 9.54
C ILE A 129 18.93 -8.94 9.65
N GLN A 130 19.77 -9.85 9.13
CA GLN A 130 21.23 -9.68 9.12
C GLN A 130 21.72 -8.65 8.09
N ALA A 131 20.93 -8.37 7.07
CA ALA A 131 21.26 -7.42 6.01
C ALA A 131 20.86 -5.97 6.34
N GLN A 132 20.15 -5.74 7.44
CA GLN A 132 19.83 -4.42 8.01
C GLN A 132 20.90 -3.96 8.99
#